data_AF-A0A285BES5-F1
#
_entry.id   AF-A0A285BES5-F1
#
_cell.length_a   1.000
_cell.length_b   1.000
_cell.length_c   1.000
_cell.angle_alpha   90.00
_cell.angle_beta   90.00
_cell.angle_gamma   90.00
#
_symmetry.space_group_name_H-M   'P 1'
#
loop_
_entity.id
_entity.type
_entity.pdbx_description
1 polymer ?
#
loop_
_entity_poly.entity_id
_entity_poly.type
_entity_poly.pdbx_seq_one_letter_code
_entity_poly.pdbx_strand_id
1 'polypeptide(L)'
;MDKIYLERYEYLGYARYICTSCNHCTSKMGISYCSIKMRGCCSYFPKFELIDIHRMVKSADGLQVLKRIVDNPGTVIYNYYLHAKGYFDQEGYLEYLKNGPEDDGIKDKTIFFRTCPFVKSGYGCTLPPVYRNYVCNFYICDEVMSNVDKEEVMRKYIGERSRYARWAEWENMSLERILSEHHLNFRCDFKETIKLLQEIPLDIYEFPALEEINIIGMNEKDA
;
A
#
# COMPACT_ATOMS: atom_id res chain seq x y z
N MET A 1 -12.72 16.68 -14.70
CA MET A 1 -12.52 15.30 -15.18
C MET A 1 -11.47 14.67 -14.29
N ASP A 2 -11.82 13.59 -13.61
CA ASP A 2 -10.86 12.89 -12.74
C ASP A 2 -9.87 12.07 -13.57
N LYS A 3 -8.69 11.83 -13.01
CA LYS A 3 -7.58 11.20 -13.72
C LYS A 3 -6.83 10.21 -12.85
N ILE A 4 -6.15 9.28 -13.53
CA ILE A 4 -5.12 8.43 -12.96
C ILE A 4 -3.79 8.78 -13.61
N TYR A 5 -2.75 9.00 -12.80
CA TYR A 5 -1.41 9.29 -13.31
C TYR A 5 -0.32 8.71 -12.40
N LEU A 6 0.87 8.52 -12.96
CA LEU A 6 2.05 8.06 -12.24
C LEU A 6 2.84 9.26 -11.68
N GLU A 7 3.01 9.31 -10.36
CA GLU A 7 3.95 10.23 -9.71
C GLU A 7 5.25 9.48 -9.37
N ARG A 8 6.39 10.01 -9.80
CA ARG A 8 7.71 9.37 -9.69
C ARG A 8 8.62 10.12 -8.73
N TYR A 9 9.39 9.36 -7.95
CA TYR A 9 10.43 9.84 -7.04
C TYR A 9 11.74 9.14 -7.42
N GLU A 10 12.34 9.60 -8.52
CA GLU A 10 13.46 8.92 -9.19
C GLU A 10 14.66 8.70 -8.26
N TYR A 11 14.96 9.67 -7.39
CA TYR A 11 16.08 9.60 -6.44
C TYR A 11 15.97 8.48 -5.38
N LEU A 12 14.78 7.89 -5.18
CA LEU A 12 14.55 6.79 -4.24
C LEU A 12 13.98 5.53 -4.90
N GLY A 13 13.98 5.48 -6.24
CA GLY A 13 13.50 4.30 -6.99
C GLY A 13 12.05 3.95 -6.69
N TYR A 14 11.21 4.97 -6.53
CA TYR A 14 9.84 4.80 -6.05
C TYR A 14 8.85 5.56 -6.94
N ALA A 15 7.63 5.04 -7.04
CA ALA A 15 6.52 5.74 -7.65
C ALA A 15 5.18 5.38 -6.99
N ARG A 16 4.14 6.17 -7.28
CA ARG A 16 2.76 5.85 -6.89
C ARG A 16 1.77 6.20 -8.00
N TYR A 17 0.67 5.46 -8.04
CA TYR A 17 -0.50 5.85 -8.81
C TYR A 17 -1.33 6.84 -8.00
N ILE A 18 -1.57 8.00 -8.59
CA ILE A 18 -2.53 8.98 -8.09
C ILE A 18 -3.83 8.74 -8.82
N CYS A 19 -4.94 8.76 -8.07
CA CYS A 19 -6.28 8.82 -8.62
C CYS A 19 -7.02 9.99 -7.97
N THR A 20 -7.44 10.96 -8.77
CA THR A 20 -8.07 12.18 -8.24
C THR A 20 -9.50 11.93 -7.75
N SER A 21 -10.19 10.90 -8.29
CA SER A 21 -11.54 10.55 -7.84
C SER A 21 -11.57 9.98 -6.41
N CYS A 22 -10.43 9.50 -5.90
CA CYS A 22 -10.35 9.01 -4.53
C CYS A 22 -10.61 10.10 -3.47
N ASN A 23 -10.45 11.38 -3.80
CA ASN A 23 -10.68 12.49 -2.88
C ASN A 23 -12.17 12.71 -2.53
N HIS A 24 -13.07 12.29 -3.42
CA HIS A 24 -14.52 12.37 -3.26
C HIS A 24 -15.19 11.01 -3.48
N CYS A 25 -14.45 9.94 -3.14
CA CYS A 25 -14.79 8.55 -3.40
C CYS A 25 -16.19 8.16 -2.90
N THR A 26 -17.02 7.66 -3.82
CA THR A 26 -18.34 7.07 -3.54
C THR A 26 -18.33 5.54 -3.61
N SER A 27 -17.14 4.94 -3.76
CA SER A 27 -16.96 3.51 -3.96
C SER A 27 -17.47 2.70 -2.76
N LYS A 28 -18.10 1.55 -3.04
CA LYS A 28 -18.48 0.60 -1.98
C LYS A 28 -17.25 0.11 -1.23
N MET A 29 -16.12 -0.08 -1.91
CA MET A 29 -14.83 -0.43 -1.29
C MET A 29 -14.35 0.60 -0.25
N GLY A 30 -14.81 1.85 -0.33
CA GLY A 30 -14.47 2.91 0.60
C GLY A 30 -15.30 2.93 1.88
N ILE A 31 -16.38 2.15 1.94
CA ILE A 31 -17.30 2.11 3.10
C ILE A 31 -16.56 1.57 4.33
N SER A 32 -16.85 2.19 5.48
CA SER A 32 -16.30 1.83 6.78
C SER A 32 -17.36 1.72 7.87
N TYR A 33 -17.45 0.53 8.47
CA TYR A 33 -18.23 0.32 9.69
C TYR A 33 -17.42 0.57 10.96
N CYS A 34 -16.09 0.68 10.87
CA CYS A 34 -15.22 1.08 11.99
C CYS A 34 -15.40 2.56 12.39
N SER A 35 -14.68 2.99 13.42
CA SER A 35 -14.67 4.39 13.89
C SER A 35 -14.17 5.40 12.84
N ILE A 36 -13.23 5.00 11.98
CA ILE A 36 -12.71 5.85 10.90
C ILE A 36 -13.61 5.71 9.67
N LYS A 37 -14.51 6.67 9.46
CA LYS A 37 -15.51 6.61 8.37
C LYS A 37 -14.94 6.92 6.99
N MET A 38 -14.16 8.00 6.85
CA MET A 38 -13.61 8.44 5.56
C MET A 38 -12.17 7.99 5.38
N ARG A 39 -11.96 6.67 5.22
CA ARG A 39 -10.61 6.07 5.03
C ARG A 39 -10.26 5.74 3.58
N GLY A 40 -11.21 5.89 2.65
CA GLY A 40 -11.08 5.36 1.28
C GLY A 40 -10.84 3.85 1.29
N CYS A 41 -10.09 3.33 0.33
CA CYS A 41 -9.80 1.89 0.23
C CYS A 41 -8.72 1.41 1.23
N CYS A 42 -8.38 2.19 2.25
CA CYS A 42 -7.30 1.88 3.22
C CYS A 42 -7.78 0.94 4.34
N SER A 43 -8.20 -0.27 3.99
CA SER A 43 -8.64 -1.33 4.92
C SER A 43 -7.56 -2.38 5.21
N TYR A 44 -6.51 -2.45 4.39
CA TYR A 44 -5.44 -3.43 4.50
C TYR A 44 -4.44 -3.09 5.62
N PHE A 45 -3.91 -4.12 6.29
CA PHE A 45 -2.83 -4.00 7.25
C PHE A 45 -1.48 -4.13 6.53
N PRO A 46 -0.69 -3.05 6.43
CA PRO A 46 0.50 -3.07 5.59
C PRO A 46 1.57 -4.02 6.14
N LYS A 47 2.09 -4.86 5.23
CA LYS A 47 3.35 -5.60 5.38
C LYS A 47 4.46 -4.72 4.81
N PHE A 48 5.48 -4.44 5.62
CA PHE A 48 6.70 -3.74 5.23
C PHE A 48 7.81 -4.77 5.09
N GLU A 49 8.24 -4.99 3.86
CA GLU A 49 9.27 -5.98 3.53
C GLU A 49 10.67 -5.36 3.60
N LEU A 50 11.71 -6.15 3.32
CA LEU A 50 13.10 -5.68 3.42
C LEU A 50 13.34 -4.44 2.57
N ILE A 51 12.84 -4.40 1.34
CA ILE A 51 12.97 -3.23 0.47
C ILE A 51 12.34 -1.97 1.08
N ASP A 52 11.19 -2.10 1.75
CA ASP A 52 10.52 -0.96 2.38
C ASP A 52 11.35 -0.41 3.54
N ILE A 53 11.87 -1.30 4.36
CA ILE A 53 12.69 -0.97 5.53
C ILE A 53 14.05 -0.44 5.08
N HIS A 54 14.65 -1.04 4.05
CA HIS A 54 15.91 -0.61 3.46
C HIS A 54 15.84 0.83 2.97
N ARG A 55 14.73 1.24 2.35
CA ARG A 55 14.48 2.66 2.01
C ARG A 55 14.33 3.55 3.24
N MET A 56 13.60 3.10 4.27
CA MET A 56 13.41 3.88 5.50
C MET A 56 14.74 4.15 6.21
N VAL A 57 15.65 3.19 6.27
CA VAL A 57 16.89 3.34 7.04
C VAL A 57 17.91 4.30 6.40
N LYS A 58 17.68 4.74 5.15
CA LYS A 58 18.58 5.65 4.42
C LYS A 58 18.53 7.11 4.86
N SER A 59 17.60 7.47 5.73
CA SER A 59 17.39 8.87 6.11
C SER A 59 16.88 8.99 7.54
N ALA A 60 17.12 10.13 8.17
CA ALA A 60 16.59 10.41 9.51
C ALA A 60 15.06 10.35 9.54
N ASP A 61 14.40 10.90 8.53
CA ASP A 61 12.94 10.88 8.40
C ASP A 61 12.39 9.46 8.23
N GLY A 62 13.04 8.65 7.40
CA GLY A 62 12.67 7.26 7.22
C GLY A 62 12.87 6.43 8.50
N LEU A 63 13.93 6.68 9.28
CA LEU A 63 14.13 6.03 10.59
C LEU A 63 13.03 6.43 11.59
N GLN A 64 12.57 7.68 11.57
CA GLN A 64 11.42 8.09 12.39
C GLN A 64 10.14 7.39 11.97
N VAL A 65 9.93 7.19 10.67
CA VAL A 65 8.79 6.43 10.14
C VAL A 65 8.88 4.97 10.55
N LEU A 66 10.05 4.33 10.42
CA LEU A 66 10.27 2.96 10.88
C LEU A 66 9.98 2.82 12.37
N LYS A 67 10.46 3.76 13.19
CA LYS A 67 10.15 3.80 14.62
C LYS A 67 8.65 3.87 14.88
N ARG A 68 7.91 4.73 14.16
CA ARG A 68 6.44 4.79 14.26
C ARG A 68 5.76 3.47 13.87
N ILE A 69 6.30 2.74 12.89
CA ILE A 69 5.79 1.42 12.49
C ILE A 69 6.05 0.39 13.59
N VAL A 70 7.26 0.35 14.15
CA VAL A 70 7.64 -0.57 15.24
C VAL A 70 6.84 -0.29 16.51
N ASP A 71 6.66 0.98 16.86
CA ASP A 71 5.96 1.41 18.08
C ASP A 71 4.43 1.27 17.98
N ASN A 72 3.88 0.96 16.79
CA ASN A 72 2.45 0.68 16.66
C ASN A 72 2.08 -0.58 17.46
N PRO A 73 1.11 -0.54 18.40
CA PRO A 73 0.81 -1.67 19.30
C PRO A 73 0.47 -2.99 18.60
N GLY A 74 -0.10 -2.93 17.39
CA GLY A 74 -0.46 -4.12 16.60
C GLY A 74 0.66 -4.64 15.70
N THR A 75 1.86 -4.03 15.73
CA THR A 75 2.96 -4.44 14.86
C THR A 75 3.56 -5.76 15.32
N VAL A 76 3.64 -6.71 14.38
CA VAL A 76 4.32 -7.98 14.57
C VAL A 76 5.62 -7.97 13.78
N ILE A 77 6.73 -8.24 14.46
CA ILE A 77 8.07 -8.32 13.87
C ILE A 77 8.35 -9.78 13.49
N TYR A 78 8.56 -10.03 12.20
CA TYR A 78 9.01 -11.31 11.66
C TYR A 78 10.49 -11.22 11.27
N ASN A 79 11.11 -12.33 10.88
CA ASN A 79 12.55 -12.35 10.59
C ASN A 79 12.95 -11.28 9.55
N TYR A 80 12.15 -11.13 8.48
CA TYR A 80 12.50 -10.27 7.33
C TYR A 80 11.36 -9.34 6.90
N TYR A 81 10.34 -9.15 7.73
CA TYR A 81 9.31 -8.15 7.46
C TYR A 81 8.60 -7.74 8.75
N LEU A 82 7.95 -6.58 8.70
CA LEU A 82 7.12 -6.05 9.77
C LEU A 82 5.67 -6.01 9.28
N HIS A 83 4.73 -6.47 10.10
CA HIS A 83 3.31 -6.43 9.77
C HIS A 83 2.59 -5.52 10.76
N ALA A 84 2.24 -4.31 10.31
CA ALA A 84 1.56 -3.32 11.15
C ALA A 84 0.05 -3.56 11.13
N LYS A 85 -0.44 -4.30 12.12
CA LYS A 85 -1.87 -4.55 12.25
C LYS A 85 -2.56 -3.35 12.88
N GLY A 86 -3.71 -3.01 12.33
CA GLY A 86 -4.61 -1.99 12.87
C GLY A 86 -5.80 -2.62 13.59
N TYR A 87 -6.90 -1.89 13.62
CA TYR A 87 -8.12 -2.35 14.27
C TYR A 87 -8.93 -3.25 13.34
N PHE A 88 -9.46 -4.35 13.90
CA PHE A 88 -10.42 -5.23 13.25
C PHE A 88 -11.63 -5.44 14.17
N ASP A 89 -12.80 -5.00 13.73
CA ASP A 89 -14.07 -5.23 14.42
C ASP A 89 -14.60 -6.63 14.07
N GLN A 90 -14.08 -7.63 14.79
CA GLN A 90 -14.43 -9.03 14.56
C GLN A 90 -15.91 -9.31 14.90
N GLU A 91 -16.45 -8.69 15.94
CA GLU A 91 -17.85 -8.88 16.34
C GLU A 91 -18.80 -8.32 15.29
N GLY A 92 -18.57 -7.07 14.85
CA GLY A 92 -19.35 -6.46 13.77
C GLY A 92 -19.25 -7.23 12.45
N TYR A 93 -18.05 -7.75 12.12
CA TYR A 93 -17.87 -8.61 10.96
C TYR A 93 -18.69 -9.90 11.03
N LEU A 94 -18.65 -10.59 12.17
CA LEU A 94 -19.40 -11.84 12.36
C LEU A 94 -20.92 -11.61 12.33
N GLU A 95 -21.37 -10.47 12.84
CA GLU A 95 -22.78 -10.07 12.78
C GLU A 95 -23.21 -9.75 11.33
N TYR A 96 -22.36 -9.05 10.58
CA TYR A 96 -22.60 -8.77 9.16
C TYR A 96 -22.69 -10.05 8.32
N LEU A 97 -21.89 -11.08 8.62
CA LEU A 97 -22.00 -12.35 7.91
C LEU A 97 -23.33 -13.08 8.15
N LYS A 98 -24.02 -12.80 9.27
CA LYS A 98 -25.31 -13.42 9.58
C LYS A 98 -26.49 -12.64 9.00
N ASN A 99 -26.43 -11.31 9.09
CA ASN A 99 -27.58 -10.43 8.88
C ASN A 99 -27.38 -9.41 7.74
N GLY A 100 -26.19 -9.37 7.13
CA GLY A 100 -25.87 -8.47 6.03
C GLY A 100 -26.50 -8.89 4.69
N PRO A 101 -26.46 -8.01 3.69
CA PRO A 101 -26.94 -8.31 2.35
C PRO A 101 -26.15 -9.47 1.71
N GLU A 102 -26.86 -10.40 1.06
CA GLU A 102 -26.25 -11.57 0.41
C GLU A 102 -25.29 -11.20 -0.73
N ASP A 103 -25.58 -10.13 -1.48
CA ASP A 103 -24.72 -9.61 -2.53
C ASP A 103 -24.62 -8.08 -2.48
N ASP A 104 -23.39 -7.58 -2.37
CA ASP A 104 -23.06 -6.16 -2.47
C ASP A 104 -21.98 -5.89 -3.53
N GLY A 105 -21.53 -6.92 -4.26
CA GLY A 105 -20.44 -6.88 -5.25
C GLY A 105 -19.03 -6.98 -4.66
N ILE A 106 -18.85 -7.00 -3.33
CA ILE A 106 -17.55 -7.10 -2.66
C ILE A 106 -17.28 -8.52 -2.18
N LYS A 107 -16.17 -9.12 -2.65
CA LYS A 107 -15.77 -10.49 -2.27
C LYS A 107 -15.25 -10.59 -0.83
N ASP A 108 -14.32 -9.73 -0.44
CA ASP A 108 -13.77 -9.72 0.92
C ASP A 108 -14.55 -8.73 1.80
N LYS A 109 -15.47 -9.25 2.61
CA LYS A 109 -16.28 -8.43 3.53
C LYS A 109 -15.49 -7.89 4.71
N THR A 110 -14.30 -8.44 5.00
CA THR A 110 -13.49 -7.95 6.13
C THR A 110 -13.03 -6.51 5.93
N ILE A 111 -12.98 -6.02 4.68
CA ILE A 111 -12.56 -4.66 4.38
C ILE A 111 -13.41 -3.61 5.10
N PHE A 112 -14.70 -3.87 5.32
CA PHE A 112 -15.59 -2.92 5.98
C PHE A 112 -15.27 -2.73 7.46
N PHE A 113 -14.69 -3.77 8.07
CA PHE A 113 -14.45 -3.90 9.51
C PHE A 113 -12.96 -3.79 9.88
N ARG A 114 -12.09 -3.50 8.92
CA ARG A 114 -10.66 -3.26 9.16
C ARG A 114 -10.29 -1.82 8.95
N THR A 115 -9.37 -1.31 9.77
CA THR A 115 -8.81 0.03 9.63
C THR A 115 -7.29 -0.02 9.81
N CYS A 116 -6.56 0.40 8.77
CA CYS A 116 -5.10 0.54 8.80
C CYS A 116 -4.65 1.45 9.97
N PRO A 117 -3.57 1.14 10.70
CA PRO A 117 -3.15 1.96 11.84
C PRO A 117 -2.63 3.35 11.44
N PHE A 118 -2.37 3.58 10.16
CA PHE A 118 -1.82 4.84 9.66
C PHE A 118 -2.82 5.72 8.94
N VAL A 119 -4.10 5.34 8.85
CA VAL A 119 -5.12 6.17 8.19
C VAL A 119 -5.78 7.13 9.18
N LYS A 120 -6.01 8.37 8.74
CA LYS A 120 -6.81 9.37 9.47
C LYS A 120 -8.03 9.74 8.64
N SER A 121 -9.20 9.78 9.28
CA SER A 121 -10.48 10.07 8.61
C SER A 121 -10.41 11.41 7.87
N GLY A 122 -10.77 11.42 6.59
CA GLY A 122 -10.77 12.62 5.73
C GLY A 122 -9.39 13.14 5.35
N TYR A 123 -8.31 12.54 5.86
CA TYR A 123 -6.93 12.92 5.57
C TYR A 123 -6.18 11.84 4.76
N GLY A 124 -6.56 10.57 4.94
CA GLY A 124 -5.90 9.44 4.29
C GLY A 124 -4.69 8.93 5.06
N CYS A 125 -3.76 8.28 4.34
CA CYS A 125 -2.58 7.67 4.95
C CYS A 125 -1.59 8.73 5.46
N THR A 126 -1.18 8.59 6.72
CA THR A 126 -0.24 9.49 7.41
C THR A 126 1.23 9.10 7.23
N LEU A 127 1.52 8.02 6.51
CA LEU A 127 2.89 7.70 6.09
C LEU A 127 3.24 8.51 4.84
N PRO A 128 4.46 9.07 4.76
CA PRO A 128 4.97 9.66 3.53
C PRO A 128 4.93 8.63 2.39
N PRO A 129 4.53 9.00 1.17
CA PRO A 129 4.41 8.09 0.04
C PRO A 129 5.61 7.15 -0.13
N VAL A 130 6.80 7.73 -0.18
CA VAL A 130 8.10 7.05 -0.29
C VAL A 130 8.33 5.87 0.66
N TYR A 131 7.69 5.87 1.85
CA TYR A 131 7.86 4.81 2.86
C TYR A 131 6.64 3.88 2.97
N ARG A 132 5.65 4.02 2.09
CA ARG A 132 4.53 3.09 2.00
C ARG A 132 4.95 1.86 1.22
N ASN A 133 4.43 0.69 1.59
CA ASN A 133 4.61 -0.51 0.78
C ASN A 133 3.99 -0.34 -0.61
N TYR A 134 4.49 -1.10 -1.59
CA TYR A 134 4.09 -0.92 -2.98
C TYR A 134 2.60 -1.15 -3.24
N VAL A 135 1.96 -2.03 -2.46
CA VAL A 135 0.52 -2.28 -2.53
C VAL A 135 -0.24 -0.98 -2.27
N CYS A 136 0.10 -0.25 -1.20
CA CYS A 136 -0.54 1.02 -0.87
C CYS A 136 -0.33 2.12 -1.92
N ASN A 137 0.65 1.98 -2.80
CA ASN A 137 1.03 3.01 -3.76
C ASN A 137 0.48 2.78 -5.15
N PHE A 138 0.26 1.51 -5.51
CA PHE A 138 -0.23 1.13 -6.83
C PHE A 138 -1.65 0.56 -6.80
N TYR A 139 -2.28 0.49 -5.63
CA TYR A 139 -3.67 0.05 -5.53
C TYR A 139 -4.62 1.16 -5.97
N ILE A 140 -5.38 0.86 -7.03
CA ILE A 140 -6.60 1.56 -7.44
C ILE A 140 -7.70 0.49 -7.49
N CYS A 141 -8.89 0.79 -6.95
CA CYS A 141 -9.96 -0.20 -6.88
C CYS A 141 -10.55 -0.52 -8.26
N ASP A 142 -11.12 -1.71 -8.39
CA ASP A 142 -11.69 -2.20 -9.65
C ASP A 142 -12.84 -1.31 -10.14
N GLU A 143 -13.61 -0.69 -9.23
CA GLU A 143 -14.68 0.24 -9.58
C GLU A 143 -14.16 1.46 -10.35
N VAL A 144 -12.98 1.98 -9.98
CA VAL A 144 -12.33 3.09 -10.71
C VAL A 144 -11.71 2.58 -12.01
N MET A 145 -10.97 1.47 -11.94
CA MET A 145 -10.27 0.92 -13.12
C MET A 145 -11.24 0.48 -14.22
N SER A 146 -12.48 0.12 -13.88
CA SER A 146 -13.52 -0.26 -14.85
C SER A 146 -14.17 0.94 -15.57
N ASN A 147 -13.83 2.17 -15.18
CA ASN A 147 -14.43 3.40 -15.68
C ASN A 147 -13.38 4.37 -16.24
N VAL A 148 -12.47 3.85 -17.07
CA VAL A 148 -11.40 4.62 -17.70
C VAL A 148 -11.61 4.77 -19.20
N ASP A 149 -11.12 5.86 -19.79
CA ASP A 149 -11.26 6.19 -21.21
C ASP A 149 -10.37 5.34 -22.14
N LYS A 150 -9.24 4.85 -21.63
CA LYS A 150 -8.21 4.16 -22.42
C LYS A 150 -7.81 2.83 -21.79
N GLU A 151 -8.46 1.75 -22.21
CA GLU A 151 -8.18 0.40 -21.72
C GLU A 151 -6.73 -0.04 -22.00
N GLU A 152 -6.17 0.33 -23.16
CA GLU A 152 -4.78 0.00 -23.49
C GLU A 152 -3.76 0.66 -22.56
N VAL A 153 -4.01 1.91 -22.14
CA VAL A 153 -3.15 2.64 -21.20
C VAL A 153 -3.31 2.04 -19.81
N MET A 154 -4.54 1.72 -19.39
CA MET A 154 -4.81 1.00 -18.14
C MET A 154 -4.02 -0.32 -18.06
N ARG A 155 -3.96 -1.10 -19.14
CA ARG A 155 -3.16 -2.34 -19.18
C ARG A 155 -1.67 -2.08 -18.99
N LYS A 156 -1.14 -0.93 -19.46
CA LYS A 156 0.26 -0.53 -19.19
C LYS A 156 0.48 -0.28 -17.69
N TYR A 157 -0.43 0.40 -17.00
CA TYR A 157 -0.34 0.57 -15.54
C TYR A 157 -0.32 -0.79 -14.83
N ILE A 158 -1.25 -1.68 -15.16
CA ILE A 158 -1.29 -3.03 -14.56
C ILE A 158 0.02 -3.79 -14.84
N GLY A 159 0.54 -3.70 -16.07
CA GLY A 159 1.80 -4.31 -16.47
C GLY A 159 3.01 -3.79 -15.70
N GLU A 160 3.13 -2.47 -15.54
CA GLU A 160 4.23 -1.86 -14.80
C GLU A 160 4.16 -2.16 -13.31
N ARG A 161 2.96 -2.15 -12.70
CA ARG A 161 2.77 -2.62 -11.32
C ARG A 161 3.26 -4.05 -11.14
N SER A 162 2.94 -4.94 -12.08
CA SER A 162 3.41 -6.33 -12.05
C SER A 162 4.93 -6.46 -12.25
N ARG A 163 5.55 -5.61 -13.08
CA ARG A 163 7.01 -5.57 -13.23
C ARG A 163 7.69 -5.11 -11.95
N TYR A 164 7.21 -4.02 -11.36
CA TYR A 164 7.75 -3.53 -10.09
C TYR A 164 7.59 -4.56 -8.98
N ALA A 165 6.44 -5.24 -8.87
CA ALA A 165 6.23 -6.28 -7.85
C ALA A 165 7.24 -7.43 -7.98
N ARG A 166 7.56 -7.88 -9.21
CA ARG A 166 8.60 -8.90 -9.44
C ARG A 166 9.99 -8.41 -9.09
N TRP A 167 10.31 -7.16 -9.40
CA TRP A 167 11.59 -6.57 -9.02
C TRP A 167 11.72 -6.43 -7.50
N ALA A 168 10.67 -5.96 -6.81
CA ALA A 168 10.64 -5.84 -5.36
C ALA A 168 10.82 -7.21 -4.67
N GLU A 169 10.21 -8.26 -5.21
CA GLU A 169 10.41 -9.63 -4.72
C GLU A 169 11.88 -10.08 -4.85
N TRP A 170 12.48 -9.85 -6.02
CA TRP A 170 13.90 -10.15 -6.24
C TRP A 170 14.82 -9.37 -5.28
N GLU A 171 14.52 -8.10 -5.03
CA GLU A 171 15.28 -7.27 -4.10
C GLU A 171 15.13 -7.77 -2.66
N ASN A 172 13.91 -8.09 -2.23
CA ASN A 172 13.66 -8.70 -0.92
C ASN A 172 14.45 -10.00 -0.74
N MET A 173 14.45 -10.89 -1.73
CA MET A 173 15.23 -12.14 -1.69
C MET A 173 16.73 -11.87 -1.58
N SER A 174 17.23 -10.86 -2.30
CA SER A 174 18.65 -10.48 -2.28
C SER A 174 19.06 -9.95 -0.91
N LEU A 175 18.27 -9.03 -0.34
CA LEU A 175 18.49 -8.52 1.01
C LEU A 175 18.38 -9.62 2.07
N GLU A 176 17.40 -10.51 1.95
CA GLU A 176 17.23 -11.64 2.88
C GLU A 176 18.46 -12.53 2.89
N ARG A 177 18.99 -12.85 1.70
CA ARG A 177 20.21 -13.63 1.57
C ARG A 177 21.39 -12.97 2.28
N ILE A 178 21.62 -11.68 2.03
CA ILE A 178 22.70 -10.92 2.68
C ILE A 178 22.54 -10.97 4.20
N LEU A 179 21.35 -10.68 4.73
CA LEU A 179 21.11 -10.75 6.17
C LEU A 179 21.36 -12.16 6.72
N SER A 180 20.94 -13.21 6.01
CA SER A 180 21.11 -14.60 6.44
C SER A 180 22.58 -15.04 6.48
N GLU A 181 23.40 -14.58 5.53
CA GLU A 181 24.85 -14.85 5.47
C GLU A 181 25.58 -14.21 6.66
N HIS A 182 25.02 -13.11 7.19
CA HIS A 182 25.47 -12.46 8.41
C HIS A 182 24.76 -12.96 9.69
N HIS A 183 23.87 -13.94 9.57
CA HIS A 183 23.02 -14.45 10.66
C HIS A 183 22.16 -13.38 11.36
N LEU A 184 21.76 -12.35 10.62
CA LEU A 184 20.95 -11.23 11.13
C LEU A 184 19.49 -11.37 10.73
N ASN A 185 18.58 -10.95 11.61
CA ASN A 185 17.16 -10.81 11.31
C ASN A 185 16.50 -9.80 12.27
N PHE A 186 15.32 -9.28 11.92
CA PHE A 186 14.64 -8.27 12.74
C PHE A 186 14.17 -8.80 14.11
N ARG A 187 13.90 -10.10 14.27
CA ARG A 187 13.40 -10.65 15.54
C ARG A 187 14.48 -10.74 16.61
N CYS A 188 15.67 -11.19 16.23
CA CYS A 188 16.76 -11.43 17.15
C CYS A 188 17.73 -10.24 17.22
N ASP A 189 17.97 -9.58 16.09
CA ASP A 189 19.12 -8.68 15.88
C ASP A 189 18.68 -7.37 15.24
N PHE A 190 17.59 -6.76 15.74
CA PHE A 190 16.96 -5.62 15.08
C PHE A 190 17.94 -4.48 14.79
N LYS A 191 18.72 -4.04 15.78
CA LYS A 191 19.63 -2.88 15.62
C LYS A 191 20.74 -3.18 14.62
N GLU A 192 21.32 -4.37 14.68
CA GLU A 192 22.40 -4.83 13.83
C GLU A 192 21.92 -5.04 12.40
N THR A 193 20.72 -5.59 12.23
CA THR A 193 20.03 -5.69 10.93
C THR A 193 19.84 -4.31 10.30
N ILE A 194 19.34 -3.33 11.08
CA ILE A 194 19.19 -1.95 10.60
C ILE A 194 20.54 -1.34 10.19
N LYS A 195 21.60 -1.52 10.99
CA LYS A 195 22.95 -1.02 10.65
C LYS A 195 23.46 -1.62 9.33
N LEU A 196 23.34 -2.94 9.14
CA LEU A 196 23.77 -3.56 7.89
C LEU A 196 22.96 -3.05 6.69
N LEU A 197 21.63 -2.94 6.82
CA LEU A 197 20.78 -2.36 5.77
C LEU A 197 21.16 -0.90 5.47
N GLN A 198 21.68 -0.12 6.42
CA GLN A 198 22.15 1.24 6.17
C GLN A 198 23.40 1.30 5.27
N GLU A 199 24.25 0.28 5.34
CA GLU A 199 25.50 0.19 4.57
C GLU A 199 25.28 -0.28 3.13
N ILE A 200 24.28 -1.14 2.89
CA ILE A 200 23.97 -1.68 1.56
C ILE A 200 23.38 -0.58 0.66
N PRO A 201 23.91 -0.27 -0.53
CA PRO A 201 23.33 0.74 -1.42
C PRO A 201 21.89 0.38 -1.83
N LEU A 202 21.07 1.39 -2.15
CA LEU A 202 19.73 1.14 -2.71
C LEU A 202 19.84 0.78 -4.19
N ASP A 203 19.25 -0.33 -4.59
CA ASP A 203 18.91 -0.56 -5.98
C ASP A 203 17.63 0.20 -6.33
N ILE A 204 17.67 0.92 -7.46
CA ILE A 204 16.62 1.85 -7.88
C ILE A 204 15.88 1.25 -9.07
N TYR A 205 14.57 1.06 -8.92
CA TYR A 205 13.72 0.72 -10.05
C TYR A 205 13.38 1.96 -10.87
N GLU A 206 13.72 1.93 -12.16
CA GLU A 206 13.37 2.99 -13.11
C GLU A 206 11.95 2.77 -13.64
N PHE A 207 11.03 3.63 -13.20
CA PHE A 207 9.68 3.62 -13.72
C PHE A 207 9.60 4.31 -15.08
N PRO A 208 8.90 3.70 -16.07
CA PRO A 208 8.68 4.36 -17.35
C PRO A 208 7.76 5.57 -17.18
N ALA A 209 7.81 6.49 -18.15
CA ALA A 209 6.74 7.46 -18.30
C ALA A 209 5.45 6.73 -18.70
N LEU A 210 4.37 7.00 -17.98
CA LEU A 210 3.03 6.49 -18.30
C LEU A 210 2.13 7.65 -18.64
N GLU A 211 1.33 7.48 -19.69
CA GLU A 211 0.30 8.45 -20.07
C GLU A 211 -0.77 8.57 -18.97
N GLU A 212 -1.35 9.75 -18.80
CA GLU A 212 -2.49 9.94 -17.91
C GLU A 212 -3.73 9.24 -18.48
N ILE A 213 -4.57 8.71 -17.59
CA ILE A 213 -5.85 8.09 -17.92
C ILE A 213 -6.96 8.99 -17.41
N ASN A 214 -7.99 9.27 -18.22
CA ASN A 214 -9.18 9.96 -17.72
C ASN A 214 -10.19 8.95 -17.18
N ILE A 215 -10.85 9.32 -16.09
CA ILE A 215 -11.94 8.55 -15.51
C ILE A 215 -13.24 9.06 -16.13
N ILE A 216 -13.96 8.17 -16.80
CA ILE A 216 -15.28 8.44 -17.36
C ILE A 216 -16.27 8.53 -16.19
N GLY A 217 -17.08 9.59 -16.13
CA GLY A 217 -18.11 9.72 -15.11
C GLY A 217 -19.08 8.53 -15.17
N MET A 218 -19.59 8.06 -14.03
CA MET A 218 -20.58 6.96 -13.99
C MET A 218 -21.89 7.29 -14.76
N ASN A 219 -22.06 8.53 -15.24
CA ASN A 219 -23.20 9.01 -16.02
C ASN A 219 -22.90 9.28 -17.51
N GLU A 220 -21.68 9.04 -17.99
CA GLU A 220 -21.26 9.37 -19.38
C GLU A 220 -21.11 8.14 -20.28
N LYS A 221 -21.39 6.93 -19.79
CA LYS A 221 -21.31 5.70 -20.61
C LYS A 221 -22.47 5.50 -21.60
N ASP A 222 -23.48 6.38 -21.58
CA ASP A 222 -24.69 6.28 -22.42
C ASP A 222 -24.96 7.54 -23.28
N ALA A 223 -23.94 8.34 -23.62
CA ALA A 223 -24.07 9.50 -24.51
C ALA A 223 -23.38 9.29 -25.86
#